data_AF-A0A0F2RMQ8-F1
#
_entry.id   AF-A0A0F2RMQ8-F1
#
_cell.length_a   1.000
_cell.length_b   1.000
_cell.length_c   1.000
_cell.angle_alpha   90.00
_cell.angle_beta   90.00
_cell.angle_gamma   90.00
#
_symmetry.space_group_name_H-M   'P 1'
#
loop_
_entity.id
_entity.type
_entity.pdbx_description
1 polymer ?
#
loop_
_entity_poly.entity_id
_entity_poly.type
_entity_poly.pdbx_seq_one_letter_code
_entity_poly.pdbx_strand_id
1 'polypeptide(L)'
;MSPVPPPLPAVILEPIVRLALGEDLGRAGDLTTDATISPETKMRVVIAARKPGIVAGLDAAAHTLRLIDPAMALSIEKPDGSAVAPGDVIGRMDGSARSILTAERTMLNFLGRLSGVATLTRQYVDAVAHTKARIVCTRKTTPGHRALEKRAVRCGGGTSHRYGLDDAILIKDNHIAACGGSIADTLARAKAYAGHLRMIEIEVDTLEQLEEALKHGPHAVLLDNMSLETLRTAVSLTAGRVPLEASGGVTLSSVAAIAETGVDFISSGALTHSAPNLDVGLDVV
;
A
#
# COMPACT_ATOMS: atom_id res chain seq x y z
N MET A 1 -15.67 7.54 -0.43
CA MET A 1 -14.33 7.04 -0.04
C MET A 1 -14.45 5.62 0.47
N SER A 2 -13.53 4.72 0.11
CA SER A 2 -13.44 3.40 0.73
C SER A 2 -13.15 3.55 2.22
N PRO A 3 -13.80 2.78 3.12
CA PRO A 3 -13.50 2.84 4.54
C PRO A 3 -12.04 2.44 4.79
N VAL A 4 -11.39 3.15 5.72
CA VAL A 4 -10.06 2.82 6.21
C VAL A 4 -10.15 1.44 6.88
N PRO A 5 -9.28 0.47 6.51
CA PRO A 5 -9.30 -0.84 7.12
C PRO A 5 -8.89 -0.76 8.60
N PRO A 6 -9.32 -1.72 9.43
CA PRO A 6 -8.88 -1.78 10.82
C PRO A 6 -7.34 -1.85 10.92
N PRO A 7 -6.77 -1.47 12.08
CA PRO A 7 -5.35 -1.69 12.38
C PRO A 7 -4.93 -3.14 12.14
N LEU A 8 -3.67 -3.36 11.71
CA LEU A 8 -3.15 -4.71 11.62
C LEU A 8 -3.02 -5.34 13.02
N PRO A 9 -3.35 -6.64 13.18
CA PRO A 9 -3.10 -7.35 14.42
C PRO A 9 -1.62 -7.34 14.82
N ALA A 10 -1.34 -7.35 16.13
CA ALA A 10 0.03 -7.35 16.65
C ALA A 10 0.88 -8.48 16.07
N VAL A 11 0.33 -9.69 15.91
CA VAL A 11 1.06 -10.84 15.32
C VAL A 11 1.57 -10.58 13.89
N ILE A 12 0.94 -9.68 13.14
CA ILE A 12 1.38 -9.28 11.80
C ILE A 12 2.44 -8.17 11.88
N LEU A 13 2.28 -7.22 12.81
CA LEU A 13 3.18 -6.07 12.98
C LEU A 13 4.49 -6.44 13.69
N GLU A 14 4.41 -7.26 14.72
CA GLU A 14 5.50 -7.54 15.65
C GLU A 14 6.79 -8.02 14.97
N PRO A 15 6.76 -8.94 13.98
CA PRO A 15 7.99 -9.39 13.35
C PRO A 15 8.80 -8.26 12.69
N ILE A 16 8.12 -7.37 11.96
CA ILE A 16 8.81 -6.27 11.26
C ILE A 16 9.19 -5.14 12.22
N VAL A 17 8.36 -4.87 13.23
CA VAL A 17 8.67 -3.85 14.24
C VAL A 17 9.84 -4.30 15.13
N ARG A 18 9.87 -5.56 15.57
CA ARG A 18 11.01 -6.12 16.30
C ARG A 18 12.29 -6.11 15.47
N LEU A 19 12.20 -6.42 14.18
CA LEU A 19 13.35 -6.35 13.28
C LEU A 19 13.91 -4.92 13.22
N ALA A 20 13.05 -3.92 13.03
CA ALA A 20 13.45 -2.51 12.98
C ALA A 20 14.01 -2.02 14.32
N LEU A 21 13.38 -2.34 15.44
CA LEU A 21 13.90 -2.01 16.77
C LEU A 21 15.24 -2.69 17.06
N GLY A 22 15.40 -3.95 16.67
CA GLY A 22 16.65 -4.69 16.84
C GLY A 22 17.80 -4.14 15.99
N GLU A 23 17.49 -3.62 14.80
CA GLU A 23 18.45 -2.88 13.96
C GLU A 23 18.92 -1.59 14.66
N ASP A 24 17.98 -0.78 15.15
CA ASP A 24 18.26 0.56 15.70
C ASP A 24 18.96 0.49 17.08
N LEU A 25 18.54 -0.43 17.95
CA LEU A 25 19.14 -0.64 19.29
C LEU A 25 20.48 -1.38 19.22
N GLY A 26 20.69 -2.18 18.18
CA GLY A 26 21.86 -3.04 18.04
C GLY A 26 22.12 -3.90 19.27
N ARG A 27 23.38 -3.92 19.73
CA ARG A 27 23.82 -4.71 20.91
C ARG A 27 23.89 -3.90 22.20
N ALA A 28 23.97 -2.58 22.08
CA ALA A 28 24.31 -1.68 23.19
C ALA A 28 23.12 -0.88 23.71
N GLY A 29 21.97 -0.92 23.02
CA GLY A 29 20.84 -0.05 23.33
C GLY A 29 21.10 1.40 22.92
N ASP A 30 20.35 2.31 23.53
CA ASP A 30 20.43 3.74 23.26
C ASP A 30 21.43 4.44 24.19
N LEU A 31 22.70 4.42 23.79
CA LEU A 31 23.80 4.99 24.56
C LEU A 31 23.61 6.48 24.88
N THR A 32 23.02 7.24 23.94
CA THR A 32 22.88 8.69 24.09
C THR A 32 21.83 9.00 25.15
N THR A 33 20.66 8.37 25.04
CA THR A 33 19.58 8.53 26.01
C THR A 33 19.99 8.04 27.39
N ASP A 34 20.67 6.88 27.49
CA ASP A 34 21.08 6.31 28.77
C ASP A 34 22.15 7.14 29.48
N ALA A 35 23.06 7.78 28.73
CA ALA A 35 24.12 8.62 29.27
C ALA A 35 23.64 10.03 29.68
N THR A 36 22.57 10.54 29.07
CA THR A 36 22.20 11.96 29.19
C THR A 36 20.89 12.22 29.94
N ILE A 37 19.99 11.24 30.04
CA ILE A 37 18.64 11.42 30.60
C ILE A 37 18.50 10.58 31.86
N SER A 38 18.08 11.13 33.00
CA SER A 38 17.82 10.30 34.20
C SER A 38 16.60 9.37 34.00
N PRO A 39 16.57 8.18 34.63
CA PRO A 39 15.45 7.24 34.51
C PRO A 39 14.09 7.82 34.97
N GLU A 40 14.10 8.80 35.87
CA GLU A 40 12.91 9.43 36.43
C GLU A 40 12.35 10.54 35.53
N THR A 41 13.13 11.03 34.57
CA THR A 41 12.75 12.13 33.69
C THR A 41 11.50 11.78 32.88
N LYS A 42 10.50 12.64 32.97
CA LYS A 42 9.28 12.58 32.17
C LYS A 42 9.32 13.62 31.06
N MET A 43 8.69 13.30 29.93
CA MET A 43 8.57 14.19 28.79
C MET A 43 7.16 14.06 28.20
N ARG A 44 6.63 15.20 27.75
CA ARG A 44 5.44 15.26 26.92
C ARG A 44 5.84 15.70 25.52
N VAL A 45 5.38 14.96 24.53
CA VAL A 45 5.73 15.20 23.13
C VAL A 45 4.53 15.03 22.22
N VAL A 46 4.65 15.60 21.04
CA VAL A 46 3.69 15.45 19.94
C VAL A 46 4.38 14.93 18.70
N ILE A 47 3.68 14.08 17.94
CA ILE A 47 4.05 13.75 16.57
C ILE A 47 3.32 14.74 15.67
N ALA A 48 4.05 15.58 14.95
CA ALA A 48 3.50 16.63 14.09
C ALA A 48 3.86 16.42 12.62
N ALA A 49 2.94 16.76 11.71
CA ALA A 49 3.19 16.77 10.28
C ALA A 49 4.03 18.00 9.90
N ARG A 50 5.08 17.82 9.10
CA ARG A 50 5.87 18.95 8.55
C ARG A 50 5.45 19.32 7.12
N LYS A 51 4.78 18.40 6.44
CA LYS A 51 4.28 18.54 5.07
C LYS A 51 2.81 18.11 4.99
N PRO A 52 2.04 18.63 4.02
CA PRO A 52 0.68 18.15 3.80
C PRO A 52 0.68 16.70 3.30
N GLY A 53 -0.30 15.91 3.72
CA GLY A 53 -0.40 14.52 3.33
C GLY A 53 -1.56 13.76 3.98
N ILE A 54 -1.49 12.42 3.89
CA ILE A 54 -2.42 11.48 4.51
C ILE A 54 -1.68 10.64 5.52
N VAL A 55 -2.21 10.58 6.75
CA VAL A 55 -1.64 9.77 7.84
C VAL A 55 -1.83 8.28 7.55
N ALA A 56 -0.76 7.50 7.70
CA ALA A 56 -0.82 6.04 7.75
C ALA A 56 0.34 5.47 8.58
N GLY A 57 0.10 4.35 9.24
CA GLY A 57 1.12 3.61 9.99
C GLY A 57 1.11 3.82 11.50
N LEU A 58 0.04 4.41 12.05
CA LEU A 58 -0.11 4.60 13.50
C LEU A 58 -0.15 3.29 14.28
N ASP A 59 -0.61 2.21 13.65
CA ASP A 59 -0.61 0.87 14.23
C ASP A 59 0.82 0.35 14.46
N ALA A 60 1.70 0.50 13.47
CA ALA A 60 3.12 0.17 13.60
C ALA A 60 3.81 1.07 14.64
N ALA A 61 3.64 2.39 14.58
CA ALA A 61 4.27 3.31 15.53
C ALA A 61 3.81 3.09 16.98
N ALA A 62 2.50 2.93 17.21
CA ALA A 62 2.00 2.63 18.54
C ALA A 62 2.49 1.26 19.04
N HIS A 63 2.72 0.29 18.16
CA HIS A 63 3.29 -1.00 18.54
C HIS A 63 4.79 -0.90 18.86
N THR A 64 5.57 -0.11 18.11
CA THR A 64 6.97 0.22 18.43
C THR A 64 7.08 0.77 19.85
N LEU A 65 6.26 1.77 20.19
CA LEU A 65 6.26 2.38 21.52
C LEU A 65 5.98 1.34 22.62
N ARG A 66 4.95 0.50 22.42
CA ARG A 66 4.59 -0.55 23.40
C ARG A 66 5.65 -1.64 23.56
N LEU A 67 6.42 -1.95 22.52
CA LEU A 67 7.51 -2.92 22.62
C LEU A 67 8.71 -2.37 23.40
N ILE A 68 8.94 -1.06 23.36
CA ILE A 68 9.93 -0.39 24.20
C ILE A 68 9.45 -0.27 25.64
N ASP A 69 8.20 0.18 25.83
CA ASP A 69 7.63 0.39 27.16
C ASP A 69 6.12 0.04 27.17
N PRO A 70 5.72 -1.07 27.80
CA PRO A 70 4.33 -1.49 27.85
C PRO A 70 3.38 -0.53 28.58
N ALA A 71 3.91 0.39 29.41
CA ALA A 71 3.11 1.39 30.11
C ALA A 71 2.85 2.63 29.24
N MET A 72 3.59 2.80 28.14
CA MET A 72 3.43 3.92 27.22
C MET A 72 2.29 3.68 26.22
N ALA A 73 1.59 4.77 25.89
CA ALA A 73 0.56 4.78 24.88
C ALA A 73 0.68 6.02 23.97
N LEU A 74 0.35 5.83 22.70
CA LEU A 74 0.20 6.92 21.73
C LEU A 74 -1.28 7.35 21.71
N SER A 75 -1.57 8.55 22.19
CA SER A 75 -2.90 9.16 22.07
C SER A 75 -3.09 9.70 20.66
N ILE A 76 -3.92 9.05 19.86
CA ILE A 76 -4.14 9.39 18.44
C ILE A 76 -5.15 10.53 18.33
N GLU A 77 -4.81 11.58 17.58
CA GLU A 77 -5.70 12.70 17.26
C GLU A 77 -6.11 12.76 15.79
N LYS A 78 -5.19 12.35 14.90
CA LYS A 78 -5.46 12.18 13.47
C LYS A 78 -5.31 10.70 13.13
N PRO A 79 -6.40 9.90 13.12
CA PRO A 79 -6.30 8.48 12.80
C PRO A 79 -5.83 8.25 11.37
N ASP A 80 -5.37 7.03 11.07
CA ASP A 80 -4.96 6.65 9.72
C ASP A 80 -6.06 6.96 8.70
N GLY A 81 -5.66 7.48 7.53
CA GLY A 81 -6.55 8.00 6.49
C GLY A 81 -6.93 9.47 6.65
N SER A 82 -6.57 10.12 7.76
CA SER A 82 -6.80 11.56 7.94
C SER A 82 -5.87 12.39 7.07
N ALA A 83 -6.38 13.50 6.54
CA ALA A 83 -5.56 14.54 5.93
C ALA A 83 -4.92 15.42 7.00
N VAL A 84 -3.69 15.84 6.75
CA VAL A 84 -2.90 16.73 7.62
C VAL A 84 -2.23 17.83 6.82
N ALA A 85 -2.02 18.97 7.47
CA ALA A 85 -1.23 20.11 7.01
C ALA A 85 0.01 20.32 7.91
N PRO A 86 1.01 21.11 7.49
CA PRO A 86 2.14 21.44 8.35
C PRO A 86 1.71 22.02 9.70
N GLY A 87 2.24 21.48 10.79
CA GLY A 87 1.90 21.86 12.17
C GLY A 87 0.73 21.08 12.78
N ASP A 88 -0.04 20.33 12.00
CA ASP A 88 -1.08 19.46 12.56
C ASP A 88 -0.46 18.38 13.45
N VAL A 89 -1.05 18.19 14.63
CA VAL A 89 -0.65 17.12 15.53
C VAL A 89 -1.38 15.83 15.17
N ILE A 90 -0.60 14.77 14.94
CA ILE A 90 -1.07 13.43 14.60
C ILE A 90 -1.39 12.64 15.87
N GLY A 91 -0.54 12.75 16.89
CA GLY A 91 -0.74 12.09 18.17
C GLY A 91 0.20 12.62 19.25
N ARG A 92 -0.08 12.24 20.51
CA ARG A 92 0.64 12.70 21.70
C ARG A 92 1.13 11.54 22.55
N MET A 93 2.25 11.75 23.24
CA MET A 93 2.80 10.82 24.23
C MET A 93 3.20 11.60 25.47
N ASP A 94 2.94 11.05 26.65
CA ASP A 94 3.34 11.60 27.95
C ASP A 94 3.85 10.44 28.81
N GLY A 95 5.11 10.52 29.26
CA GLY A 95 5.69 9.48 30.09
C GLY A 95 7.22 9.50 30.11
N SER A 96 7.84 8.31 30.16
CA SER A 96 9.30 8.16 30.27
C SER A 96 10.02 8.83 29.10
N ALA A 97 10.87 9.82 29.39
CA ALA A 97 11.66 10.49 28.36
C ALA A 97 12.57 9.50 27.64
N ARG A 98 13.16 8.54 28.38
CA ARG A 98 14.01 7.50 27.78
C ARG A 98 13.22 6.64 26.79
N SER A 99 12.05 6.14 27.19
CA SER A 99 11.21 5.26 26.36
C SER A 99 10.76 5.98 25.07
N ILE A 100 10.37 7.26 25.18
CA ILE A 100 9.95 8.07 24.05
C ILE A 100 11.09 8.27 23.04
N LEU A 101 12.27 8.70 23.51
CA LEU A 101 13.42 9.00 22.65
C LEU A 101 13.96 7.74 21.98
N THR A 102 14.04 6.63 22.72
CA THR A 102 14.48 5.34 22.17
C THR A 102 13.53 4.79 21.11
N ALA A 103 12.21 5.04 21.22
CA ALA A 103 11.25 4.60 20.22
C ALA A 103 11.16 5.55 19.00
N GLU A 104 11.63 6.80 19.12
CA GLU A 104 11.35 7.90 18.20
C GLU A 104 11.65 7.54 16.75
N ARG A 105 12.91 7.19 16.45
CA ARG A 105 13.36 7.05 15.06
C ARG A 105 12.62 5.93 14.34
N THR A 106 12.47 4.79 15.00
CA THR A 106 11.72 3.65 14.46
C THR A 106 10.24 4.02 14.22
N MET A 107 9.58 4.71 15.17
CA MET A 107 8.20 5.16 14.98
C MET A 107 8.05 6.11 13.79
N LEU A 108 8.89 7.14 13.71
CA LEU A 108 8.82 8.15 12.65
C LEU A 108 9.15 7.56 11.28
N ASN A 109 10.06 6.58 11.20
CA ASN A 109 10.37 5.88 9.95
C ASN A 109 9.16 5.11 9.41
N PHE A 110 8.42 4.37 10.27
CA PHE A 110 7.18 3.72 9.85
C PHE A 110 6.12 4.73 9.42
N LEU A 111 5.86 5.76 10.24
CA LEU A 111 4.85 6.77 9.95
C LEU A 111 5.15 7.54 8.67
N GLY A 112 6.37 8.04 8.51
CA GLY A 112 6.75 8.82 7.34
C GLY A 112 6.65 8.00 6.05
N ARG A 113 7.14 6.75 6.08
CA ARG A 113 7.12 5.86 4.91
C ARG A 113 5.68 5.52 4.51
N LEU A 114 4.87 5.08 5.46
CA LEU A 114 3.51 4.63 5.20
C LEU A 114 2.58 5.80 4.87
N SER A 115 2.73 6.94 5.55
CA SER A 115 2.02 8.17 5.20
C SER A 115 2.42 8.67 3.81
N GLY A 116 3.68 8.48 3.40
CA GLY A 116 4.14 8.71 2.03
C GLY A 116 3.38 7.91 0.97
N VAL A 117 3.23 6.60 1.21
CA VAL A 117 2.43 5.69 0.36
C VAL A 117 0.96 6.12 0.31
N ALA A 118 0.36 6.44 1.46
CA ALA A 118 -1.02 6.89 1.53
C ALA A 118 -1.24 8.23 0.81
N THR A 119 -0.29 9.15 0.96
CA THR A 119 -0.31 10.47 0.31
C THR A 119 -0.21 10.34 -1.21
N LEU A 120 0.75 9.57 -1.73
CA LEU A 120 0.86 9.34 -3.17
C LEU A 120 -0.39 8.64 -3.73
N THR A 121 -0.92 7.66 -3.00
CA THR A 121 -2.16 6.98 -3.39
C THR A 121 -3.33 7.96 -3.47
N ARG A 122 -3.47 8.86 -2.50
CA ARG A 122 -4.51 9.90 -2.51
C ARG A 122 -4.42 10.78 -3.75
N GLN A 123 -3.21 11.20 -4.13
CA GLN A 123 -3.00 11.99 -5.35
C GLN A 123 -3.50 11.26 -6.60
N TYR A 124 -3.22 9.96 -6.74
CA TYR A 124 -3.73 9.15 -7.85
C TYR A 124 -5.25 8.99 -7.80
N VAL A 125 -5.82 8.77 -6.62
CA VAL A 125 -7.27 8.62 -6.42
C VAL A 125 -8.00 9.91 -6.80
N ASP A 126 -7.49 11.05 -6.36
CA ASP A 126 -8.09 12.35 -6.63
C ASP A 126 -7.99 12.70 -8.13
N ALA A 127 -6.89 12.31 -8.80
CA ALA A 127 -6.69 12.51 -10.24
C ALA A 127 -7.68 11.73 -11.14
N VAL A 128 -8.34 10.69 -10.61
CA VAL A 128 -9.31 9.88 -11.36
C VAL A 128 -10.73 9.97 -10.82
N ALA A 129 -10.97 10.85 -9.84
CA ALA A 129 -12.23 10.90 -9.09
C ALA A 129 -13.47 11.22 -9.94
N HIS A 130 -13.30 11.82 -11.12
CA HIS A 130 -14.36 12.08 -12.10
C HIS A 130 -14.73 10.86 -12.95
N THR A 131 -14.03 9.74 -12.79
CA THR A 131 -14.24 8.50 -13.54
C THR A 131 -14.71 7.36 -12.63
N LYS A 132 -15.03 6.20 -13.21
CA LYS A 132 -15.32 4.97 -12.43
C LYS A 132 -14.06 4.21 -11.99
N ALA A 133 -12.89 4.56 -12.52
CA ALA A 133 -11.68 3.77 -12.34
C ALA A 133 -11.21 3.79 -10.88
N ARG A 134 -10.71 2.65 -10.40
CA ARG A 134 -10.16 2.51 -9.05
C ARG A 134 -8.65 2.29 -9.10
N ILE A 135 -7.93 3.02 -8.25
CA ILE A 135 -6.47 2.89 -8.13
C ILE A 135 -6.10 1.68 -7.29
N VAL A 136 -5.22 0.83 -7.82
CA VAL A 136 -4.83 -0.45 -7.22
C VAL A 136 -3.31 -0.52 -6.99
N CYS A 137 -2.88 -1.06 -5.85
CA CYS A 137 -1.46 -1.37 -5.62
C CYS A 137 -1.08 -2.79 -6.03
N THR A 138 0.21 -3.04 -6.25
CA THR A 138 0.71 -4.33 -6.77
C THR A 138 1.41 -5.18 -5.70
N ARG A 139 2.17 -6.20 -6.12
CA ARG A 139 3.14 -6.95 -5.29
C ARG A 139 4.56 -6.36 -5.32
N LYS A 140 4.79 -5.28 -6.09
CA LYS A 140 6.06 -4.53 -6.15
C LYS A 140 6.21 -3.66 -4.90
N THR A 141 6.28 -4.32 -3.77
CA THR A 141 6.35 -3.75 -2.42
C THR A 141 7.74 -3.90 -1.85
N THR A 142 8.07 -3.10 -0.84
CA THR A 142 9.30 -3.32 -0.08
C THR A 142 9.25 -4.71 0.58
N PRO A 143 10.32 -5.52 0.48
CA PRO A 143 10.38 -6.82 1.16
C PRO A 143 10.05 -6.68 2.66
N GLY A 144 9.28 -7.63 3.20
CA GLY A 144 8.80 -7.63 4.60
C GLY A 144 7.66 -6.65 4.91
N HIS A 145 7.46 -5.59 4.12
CA HIS A 145 6.52 -4.50 4.45
C HIS A 145 5.15 -4.60 3.76
N ARG A 146 4.90 -5.65 2.96
CA ARG A 146 3.74 -5.72 2.07
C ARG A 146 2.41 -5.47 2.78
N ALA A 147 2.20 -6.05 3.97
CA ALA A 147 0.96 -5.85 4.71
C ALA A 147 0.75 -4.38 5.10
N LEU A 148 1.81 -3.72 5.57
CA LEU A 148 1.79 -2.32 5.98
C LEU A 148 1.60 -1.40 4.78
N GLU A 149 2.36 -1.59 3.69
CA GLU A 149 2.25 -0.77 2.48
C GLU A 149 0.89 -0.93 1.79
N LYS A 150 0.34 -2.16 1.71
CA LYS A 150 -1.01 -2.36 1.16
C LYS A 150 -2.08 -1.70 2.03
N ARG A 151 -1.92 -1.72 3.36
CA ARG A 151 -2.81 -0.98 4.27
C ARG A 151 -2.68 0.54 4.08
N ALA A 152 -1.48 1.06 3.90
CA ALA A 152 -1.26 2.48 3.61
C ALA A 152 -1.94 2.93 2.31
N VAL A 153 -1.89 2.12 1.25
CA VAL A 153 -2.66 2.37 0.00
C VAL A 153 -4.16 2.49 0.30
N ARG A 154 -4.70 1.61 1.16
CA ARG A 154 -6.12 1.69 1.56
C ARG A 154 -6.43 2.96 2.35
N CYS A 155 -5.52 3.42 3.21
CA CYS A 155 -5.66 4.70 3.93
C CYS A 155 -5.68 5.89 2.96
N GLY A 156 -4.89 5.82 1.88
CA GLY A 156 -4.90 6.79 0.77
C GLY A 156 -6.16 6.73 -0.12
N GLY A 157 -7.09 5.81 0.11
CA GLY A 157 -8.32 5.66 -0.65
C GLY A 157 -8.23 4.71 -1.86
N GLY A 158 -7.05 4.16 -2.14
CA GLY A 158 -6.87 3.12 -3.15
C GLY A 158 -7.44 1.78 -2.71
N THR A 159 -7.27 0.76 -3.55
CA THR A 159 -7.62 -0.63 -3.25
C THR A 159 -6.41 -1.56 -3.41
N SER A 160 -6.55 -2.78 -2.92
CA SER A 160 -5.49 -3.78 -2.97
C SER A 160 -5.74 -4.76 -4.11
N HIS A 161 -4.71 -5.00 -4.94
CA HIS A 161 -4.60 -6.24 -5.71
C HIS A 161 -4.27 -7.39 -4.75
N ARG A 162 -4.11 -8.61 -5.28
CA ARG A 162 -3.74 -9.80 -4.51
C ARG A 162 -2.52 -9.55 -3.58
N TYR A 163 -2.59 -10.08 -2.36
CA TYR A 163 -1.54 -9.96 -1.35
C TYR A 163 -0.32 -10.84 -1.66
N GLY A 164 -0.57 -12.07 -2.12
CA GLY A 164 0.47 -13.05 -2.40
C GLY A 164 0.15 -13.86 -3.65
N LEU A 165 0.96 -14.91 -3.87
CA LEU A 165 0.71 -15.88 -4.94
C LEU A 165 -0.42 -16.85 -4.57
N ASP A 166 -0.74 -16.93 -3.29
CA ASP A 166 -1.74 -17.76 -2.64
C ASP A 166 -3.15 -17.15 -2.60
N ASP A 167 -3.28 -15.87 -2.92
CA ASP A 167 -4.51 -15.08 -2.78
C ASP A 167 -5.39 -15.11 -4.05
N ALA A 168 -4.79 -14.93 -5.23
CA ALA A 168 -5.50 -15.05 -6.51
C ALA A 168 -4.58 -15.56 -7.63
N ILE A 169 -5.15 -16.21 -8.63
CA ILE A 169 -4.44 -16.66 -9.83
C ILE A 169 -4.35 -15.48 -10.80
N LEU A 170 -3.13 -15.11 -11.18
CA LEU A 170 -2.87 -14.13 -12.25
C LEU A 170 -1.96 -14.81 -13.26
N ILE A 171 -2.52 -15.12 -14.42
CA ILE A 171 -1.83 -15.67 -15.58
C ILE A 171 -1.10 -14.51 -16.26
N LYS A 172 0.18 -14.71 -16.56
CA LYS A 172 1.04 -13.76 -17.28
C LYS A 172 1.50 -14.35 -18.59
N ASP A 173 2.03 -13.52 -19.47
CA ASP A 173 2.78 -13.88 -20.69
C ASP A 173 3.65 -15.15 -20.54
N ASN A 174 4.46 -15.21 -19.49
CA ASN A 174 5.38 -16.31 -19.22
C ASN A 174 4.66 -17.62 -18.90
N HIS A 175 3.48 -17.55 -18.27
CA HIS A 175 2.67 -18.73 -17.99
C HIS A 175 2.01 -19.26 -19.28
N ILE A 176 1.53 -18.36 -20.13
CA ILE A 176 0.94 -18.72 -21.43
C ILE A 176 2.02 -19.38 -22.31
N ALA A 177 3.20 -18.76 -22.41
CA ALA A 177 4.34 -19.31 -23.13
C ALA A 177 4.75 -20.70 -22.59
N ALA A 178 4.85 -20.86 -21.26
CA ALA A 178 5.16 -22.15 -20.63
C ALA A 178 4.06 -23.20 -20.82
N CYS A 179 2.83 -22.78 -21.12
CA CYS A 179 1.70 -23.65 -21.44
C CYS A 179 1.52 -23.87 -22.96
N GLY A 180 2.58 -23.68 -23.75
CA GLY A 180 2.57 -23.91 -25.19
C GLY A 180 1.99 -22.76 -26.02
N GLY A 181 1.84 -21.57 -25.43
CA GLY A 181 1.36 -20.37 -26.12
C GLY A 181 -0.17 -20.25 -26.23
N SER A 182 -0.91 -21.20 -25.66
CA SER A 182 -2.38 -21.28 -25.77
C SER A 182 -3.07 -20.60 -24.58
N ILE A 183 -3.79 -19.50 -24.83
CA ILE A 183 -4.61 -18.82 -23.81
C ILE A 183 -5.75 -19.74 -23.38
N ALA A 184 -6.40 -20.40 -24.34
CA ALA A 184 -7.46 -21.38 -24.08
C ALA A 184 -7.03 -22.46 -23.08
N ASP A 185 -5.90 -23.13 -23.33
CA ASP A 185 -5.43 -24.23 -22.47
C ASP A 185 -4.96 -23.72 -21.12
N THR A 186 -4.31 -22.55 -21.08
CA THR A 186 -3.83 -21.95 -19.83
C THR A 186 -5.00 -21.60 -18.91
N LEU A 187 -6.06 -20.97 -19.45
CA LEU A 187 -7.27 -20.65 -18.69
C LEU A 187 -8.04 -21.91 -18.29
N ALA A 188 -8.15 -22.91 -19.17
CA ALA A 188 -8.81 -24.17 -18.84
C ALA A 188 -8.11 -24.88 -17.66
N ARG A 189 -6.77 -24.94 -17.67
CA ARG A 189 -5.98 -25.51 -16.57
C ARG A 189 -6.13 -24.71 -15.28
N ALA A 190 -6.08 -23.39 -15.36
CA ALA A 190 -6.28 -22.53 -14.20
C ALA A 190 -7.67 -22.72 -13.57
N LYS A 191 -8.72 -22.84 -14.38
CA LYS A 191 -10.09 -23.10 -13.93
C LYS A 191 -10.26 -24.47 -13.31
N ALA A 192 -9.66 -25.51 -13.90
CA ALA A 192 -9.69 -26.86 -13.34
C ALA A 192 -8.98 -26.96 -11.98
N TYR A 193 -7.95 -26.13 -11.77
CA TYR A 193 -7.21 -26.08 -10.51
C TYR A 193 -7.87 -25.17 -9.45
N ALA A 194 -8.50 -24.08 -9.87
CA ALA A 194 -9.09 -23.10 -8.97
C ALA A 194 -10.26 -23.68 -8.18
N GLY A 195 -10.17 -23.65 -6.85
CA GLY A 195 -11.34 -23.81 -5.99
C GLY A 195 -12.33 -22.64 -6.15
N HIS A 196 -13.59 -22.86 -5.78
CA HIS A 196 -14.69 -21.90 -5.97
C HIS A 196 -14.51 -20.49 -5.36
N LEU A 197 -13.52 -20.29 -4.48
CA LEU A 197 -13.20 -18.98 -3.87
C LEU A 197 -11.98 -18.28 -4.49
N ARG A 198 -11.39 -18.82 -5.57
CA ARG A 198 -10.17 -18.27 -6.18
C ARG A 198 -10.50 -17.58 -7.49
N MET A 199 -10.24 -16.27 -7.52
CA MET A 199 -10.34 -15.46 -8.71
C MET A 199 -9.18 -15.77 -9.67
N ILE A 200 -9.44 -15.57 -10.96
CA ILE A 200 -8.51 -15.81 -12.07
C ILE A 200 -8.50 -14.55 -12.92
N GLU A 201 -7.35 -13.91 -12.96
CA GLU A 201 -7.05 -12.79 -13.85
C GLU A 201 -6.03 -13.26 -14.90
N ILE A 202 -6.12 -12.71 -16.11
CA ILE A 202 -5.15 -12.96 -17.18
C ILE A 202 -4.64 -11.63 -17.73
N GLU A 203 -3.32 -11.55 -17.88
CA GLU A 203 -2.61 -10.44 -18.50
C GLU A 203 -2.48 -10.68 -20.01
N VAL A 204 -2.82 -9.66 -20.79
CA VAL A 204 -2.76 -9.65 -22.25
C VAL A 204 -2.13 -8.34 -22.74
N ASP A 205 -1.40 -8.41 -23.85
CA ASP A 205 -0.71 -7.27 -24.47
C ASP A 205 -1.23 -6.93 -25.87
N THR A 206 -2.14 -7.73 -26.45
CA THR A 206 -2.84 -7.42 -27.71
C THR A 206 -4.37 -7.56 -27.63
N LEU A 207 -5.07 -6.96 -28.58
CA LEU A 207 -6.54 -7.06 -28.67
C LEU A 207 -6.99 -8.47 -29.10
N GLU A 208 -6.19 -9.17 -29.89
CA GLU A 208 -6.46 -10.55 -30.30
C GLU A 208 -6.41 -11.50 -29.10
N GLN A 209 -5.42 -11.32 -28.22
CA GLN A 209 -5.34 -12.07 -26.98
C GLN A 209 -6.51 -11.77 -26.04
N LEU A 210 -6.94 -10.50 -25.96
CA LEU A 210 -8.13 -10.10 -25.21
C LEU A 210 -9.38 -10.81 -25.75
N GLU A 211 -9.60 -10.80 -27.06
CA GLU A 211 -10.71 -11.49 -27.70
C GLU A 211 -10.72 -13.00 -27.41
N GLU A 212 -9.55 -13.64 -27.46
CA GLU A 212 -9.41 -15.05 -27.12
C GLU A 212 -9.73 -15.29 -25.64
N ALA A 213 -9.12 -14.53 -24.72
CA ALA A 213 -9.34 -14.66 -23.29
C ALA A 213 -10.82 -14.52 -22.93
N LEU A 214 -11.53 -13.55 -23.53
CA LEU A 214 -12.95 -13.30 -23.27
C LEU A 214 -13.86 -14.49 -23.64
N LYS A 215 -13.50 -15.31 -24.64
CA LYS A 215 -14.24 -16.54 -24.99
C LYS A 215 -14.20 -17.58 -23.86
N HIS A 216 -13.13 -17.54 -23.07
CA HIS A 216 -12.90 -18.46 -21.96
C HIS A 216 -13.32 -17.89 -20.61
N GLY A 217 -13.80 -16.63 -20.53
CA GLY A 217 -14.41 -16.04 -19.33
C GLY A 217 -13.54 -16.08 -18.06
N PRO A 218 -12.37 -15.40 -18.03
CA PRO A 218 -11.66 -15.13 -16.79
C PRO A 218 -12.50 -14.23 -15.87
N HIS A 219 -12.10 -14.07 -14.62
CA HIS A 219 -12.79 -13.19 -13.67
C HIS A 219 -12.41 -11.71 -13.86
N ALA A 220 -11.23 -11.44 -14.43
CA ALA A 220 -10.74 -10.10 -14.79
C ALA A 220 -9.67 -10.22 -15.89
N VAL A 221 -9.39 -9.13 -16.60
CA VAL A 221 -8.30 -9.05 -17.59
C VAL A 221 -7.44 -7.82 -17.33
N LEU A 222 -6.12 -8.04 -17.31
CA LEU A 222 -5.12 -6.98 -17.20
C LEU A 222 -4.57 -6.65 -18.59
N LEU A 223 -4.66 -5.39 -18.98
CA LEU A 223 -4.19 -4.82 -20.23
C LEU A 223 -2.80 -4.21 -20.00
N ASP A 224 -1.74 -4.89 -20.44
CA ASP A 224 -0.35 -4.46 -20.15
C ASP A 224 0.19 -3.51 -21.23
N ASN A 225 0.65 -2.33 -20.79
CA ASN A 225 1.35 -1.32 -21.61
C ASN A 225 0.62 -0.91 -22.92
N MET A 226 -0.70 -1.03 -22.97
CA MET A 226 -1.50 -0.64 -24.13
C MET A 226 -1.64 0.89 -24.26
N SER A 227 -1.69 1.38 -25.51
CA SER A 227 -1.93 2.81 -25.80
C SER A 227 -3.35 3.24 -25.39
N LEU A 228 -3.59 4.54 -25.18
CA LEU A 228 -4.94 5.06 -24.86
C LEU A 228 -5.99 4.71 -25.92
N GLU A 229 -5.61 4.65 -27.19
CA GLU A 229 -6.50 4.23 -28.28
C GLU A 229 -6.85 2.74 -28.14
N THR A 230 -5.84 1.90 -27.96
CA THR A 230 -6.00 0.45 -27.75
C THR A 230 -6.86 0.16 -26.52
N LEU A 231 -6.67 0.89 -25.42
CA LEU A 231 -7.47 0.75 -24.20
C LEU A 231 -8.96 1.07 -24.45
N ARG A 232 -9.28 2.13 -25.19
CA ARG A 232 -10.69 2.45 -25.55
C ARG A 232 -11.31 1.35 -26.41
N THR A 233 -10.55 0.80 -27.35
CA THR A 233 -10.98 -0.34 -28.15
C THR A 233 -11.19 -1.59 -27.29
N ALA A 234 -10.29 -1.89 -26.36
CA ALA A 234 -10.40 -3.01 -25.43
C ALA A 234 -11.63 -2.90 -24.53
N VAL A 235 -11.92 -1.70 -24.00
CA VAL A 235 -13.13 -1.41 -23.20
C VAL A 235 -14.39 -1.65 -24.03
N SER A 236 -14.43 -1.15 -25.28
CA SER A 236 -15.56 -1.32 -26.19
C SER A 236 -15.78 -2.80 -26.55
N LEU A 237 -14.71 -3.52 -26.87
CA LEU A 237 -14.73 -4.95 -27.21
C LEU A 237 -15.18 -5.81 -26.01
N THR A 238 -14.73 -5.47 -24.81
CA THR A 238 -15.09 -6.20 -23.59
C THR A 238 -16.57 -6.04 -23.25
N ALA A 239 -17.16 -4.87 -23.55
CA ALA A 239 -18.59 -4.58 -23.35
C ALA A 239 -19.09 -4.92 -21.93
N GLY A 240 -18.24 -4.69 -20.92
CA GLY A 240 -18.56 -4.95 -19.51
C GLY A 240 -18.67 -6.43 -19.10
N ARG A 241 -18.24 -7.38 -19.96
CA ARG A 241 -18.28 -8.82 -19.65
C ARG A 241 -17.42 -9.22 -18.46
N VAL A 242 -16.27 -8.57 -18.32
CA VAL A 242 -15.31 -8.74 -17.21
C VAL A 242 -14.70 -7.39 -16.84
N PRO A 243 -14.27 -7.18 -15.59
CA PRO A 243 -13.51 -6.01 -15.22
C PRO A 243 -12.18 -5.94 -15.97
N LEU A 244 -11.81 -4.72 -16.38
CA LEU A 244 -10.53 -4.43 -17.01
C LEU A 244 -9.60 -3.65 -16.08
N GLU A 245 -8.37 -4.13 -15.97
CA GLU A 245 -7.28 -3.46 -15.27
C GLU A 245 -6.24 -2.94 -16.28
N ALA A 246 -5.93 -1.63 -16.26
CA ALA A 246 -4.78 -1.09 -16.98
C ALA A 246 -3.53 -1.13 -16.11
N SER A 247 -2.40 -1.55 -16.68
CA SER A 247 -1.11 -1.63 -16.00
C SER A 247 0.03 -1.22 -16.95
N GLY A 248 1.21 -0.95 -16.37
CA GLY A 248 2.42 -0.63 -17.11
C GLY A 248 2.66 0.88 -17.25
N GLY A 249 3.81 1.35 -16.76
CA GLY A 249 4.22 2.75 -16.91
C GLY A 249 3.29 3.83 -16.32
N VAL A 250 2.33 3.48 -15.47
CA VAL A 250 1.32 4.43 -14.95
C VAL A 250 1.95 5.48 -14.01
N THR A 251 1.89 6.75 -14.43
CA THR A 251 2.36 7.92 -13.67
C THR A 251 1.18 8.79 -13.22
N LEU A 252 1.42 9.72 -12.30
CA LEU A 252 0.41 10.70 -11.89
C LEU A 252 -0.05 11.57 -13.06
N SER A 253 0.82 11.82 -14.05
CA SER A 253 0.47 12.58 -15.27
C SER A 253 -0.33 11.78 -16.30
N SER A 254 -0.23 10.45 -16.32
CA SER A 254 -0.95 9.60 -17.29
C SER A 254 -2.23 8.98 -16.75
N VAL A 255 -2.36 8.84 -15.43
CA VAL A 255 -3.46 8.08 -14.78
C VAL A 255 -4.85 8.59 -15.14
N ALA A 256 -5.05 9.90 -15.24
CA ALA A 256 -6.35 10.50 -15.58
C ALA A 256 -6.80 10.09 -17.00
N ALA A 257 -5.91 10.22 -17.99
CA ALA A 257 -6.19 9.85 -19.37
C ALA A 257 -6.44 8.35 -19.53
N ILE A 258 -5.73 7.51 -18.76
CA ILE A 258 -5.97 6.06 -18.70
C ILE A 258 -7.37 5.79 -18.13
N ALA A 259 -7.75 6.45 -17.03
CA ALA A 259 -9.06 6.28 -16.41
C ALA A 259 -10.21 6.68 -17.34
N GLU A 260 -10.03 7.75 -18.12
CA GLU A 260 -10.99 8.24 -19.12
C GLU A 260 -11.20 7.28 -20.29
N THR A 261 -10.36 6.26 -20.47
CA THR A 261 -10.62 5.19 -21.46
C THR A 261 -11.79 4.31 -21.06
N GLY A 262 -12.19 4.30 -19.78
CA GLY A 262 -13.29 3.51 -19.25
C GLY A 262 -12.90 2.17 -18.63
N VAL A 263 -11.61 1.94 -18.36
CA VAL A 263 -11.16 0.80 -17.54
C VAL A 263 -11.69 0.88 -16.11
N ASP A 264 -11.81 -0.26 -15.44
CA ASP A 264 -12.38 -0.35 -14.08
C ASP A 264 -11.30 -0.17 -13.01
N PHE A 265 -10.09 -0.65 -13.29
CA PHE A 265 -8.95 -0.61 -12.39
C PHE A 265 -7.72 -0.07 -13.10
N ILE A 266 -6.86 0.61 -12.34
CA ILE A 266 -5.53 1.03 -12.79
C ILE A 266 -4.54 0.65 -11.70
N SER A 267 -3.62 -0.26 -12.02
CA SER A 267 -2.59 -0.66 -11.06
C SER A 267 -1.27 0.06 -11.28
N SER A 268 -0.65 0.48 -10.18
CA SER A 268 0.67 1.11 -10.22
C SER A 268 1.56 0.58 -9.11
N GLY A 269 2.76 0.12 -9.49
CA GLY A 269 3.81 -0.25 -8.55
C GLY A 269 4.39 0.96 -7.83
N ALA A 270 4.37 2.14 -8.46
CA ALA A 270 5.00 3.35 -7.94
C ALA A 270 4.42 3.77 -6.57
N LEU A 271 3.15 3.44 -6.33
CA LEU A 271 2.46 3.67 -5.06
C LEU A 271 3.21 3.06 -3.87
N THR A 272 3.90 1.93 -4.08
CA THR A 272 4.64 1.24 -3.02
C THR A 272 6.14 1.38 -3.22
N HIS A 273 6.72 1.01 -4.36
CA HIS A 273 8.20 1.01 -4.48
C HIS A 273 8.84 2.41 -4.64
N SER A 274 8.06 3.45 -4.95
CA SER A 274 8.61 4.79 -5.25
C SER A 274 7.91 5.93 -4.51
N ALA A 275 7.06 5.64 -3.53
CA ALA A 275 6.41 6.68 -2.75
C ALA A 275 7.42 7.49 -1.92
N PRO A 276 7.41 8.83 -2.02
CA PRO A 276 8.27 9.68 -1.21
C PRO A 276 7.83 9.64 0.26
N ASN A 277 8.78 9.73 1.18
CA ASN A 277 8.49 9.82 2.62
C ASN A 277 7.71 11.10 2.95
N LEU A 278 6.65 10.99 3.76
CA LEU A 278 6.01 12.16 4.36
C LEU A 278 6.82 12.60 5.58
N ASP A 279 7.21 13.87 5.60
CA ASP A 279 8.00 14.42 6.70
C ASP A 279 7.12 14.64 7.95
N VAL A 280 7.46 13.91 9.02
CA VAL A 280 6.81 13.94 10.33
C VAL A 280 7.89 14.06 11.40
N GLY A 281 7.63 14.86 12.42
CA GLY A 281 8.59 15.13 13.50
C GLY A 281 8.01 14.84 14.88
N LEU A 282 8.91 14.64 15.85
CA LEU A 282 8.59 14.57 17.27
C LEU A 282 9.03 15.88 17.93
N ASP A 283 8.09 16.58 18.56
CA ASP A 283 8.32 17.89 19.19
C ASP A 283 7.96 17.84 20.68
N VAL A 284 8.79 18.46 21.51
CA VAL A 284 8.52 18.64 22.95
C VAL A 284 7.48 19.74 23.14
N VAL A 285 6.55 19.54 24.08
CA VAL A 285 5.47 20.48 24.44
C VAL A 285 5.46 20.83 25.92
#